data_AF-K1SL74-F1
#
_entry.id   AF-K1SL74-F1
#
_cell.length_a   1.000
_cell.length_b   1.000
_cell.length_c   1.000
_cell.angle_alpha   90.00
_cell.angle_beta   90.00
_cell.angle_gamma   90.00
#
_symmetry.space_group_name_H-M   'P 1'
#
loop_
_entity.id
_entity.type
_entity.pdbx_description
1 polymer ?
#
loop_
_entity_poly.entity_id
_entity_poly.type
_entity_poly.pdbx_seq_one_letter_code
_entity_poly.pdbx_strand_id
1 'polypeptide(L)'
;MQRKYKTEMMRGMKAIVWMAALLGGVCGASAADRAGDLLRGISDGFRAMKSYAVRFEVATADYRSSGSYVVEGEAYSLELGDAEVFCDGKVRYEVDNGRREVT
;
A
#
# COMPACT_ATOMS: atom_id res chain seq x y z
N MET A 1 1.83 6.04 58.83
CA MET A 1 1.07 6.86 57.86
C MET A 1 1.73 6.87 56.46
N GLN A 2 3.04 7.14 56.35
CA GLN A 2 3.80 7.24 55.08
C GLN A 2 3.82 5.97 54.20
N ARG A 3 3.90 4.76 54.78
CA ARG A 3 3.91 3.50 54.00
C ARG A 3 2.59 3.25 53.25
N LYS A 4 1.45 3.57 53.87
CA LYS A 4 0.12 3.37 53.28
C LYS A 4 -0.09 4.30 52.07
N TYR A 5 0.39 5.54 52.17
CA TYR A 5 0.34 6.53 51.08
C TYR A 5 1.18 6.09 49.87
N LYS A 6 2.40 5.58 50.11
CA LYS A 6 3.28 5.07 49.05
C LYS A 6 2.68 3.86 48.32
N THR A 7 1.99 2.97 49.03
CA THR A 7 1.35 1.78 48.44
C THR A 7 0.14 2.16 47.58
N GLU A 8 -0.72 3.07 48.06
CA GLU A 8 -1.87 3.56 47.28
C GLU A 8 -1.42 4.36 46.05
N MET A 9 -0.38 5.19 46.18
CA MET A 9 0.22 5.93 45.06
C MET A 9 0.83 4.98 44.01
N MET A 10 1.51 3.91 44.44
CA MET A 10 2.09 2.92 43.54
C MET A 10 1.01 2.07 42.85
N ARG A 11 -0.12 1.81 43.52
CA ARG A 11 -1.28 1.14 42.93
C ARG A 11 -1.97 2.01 41.87
N GLY A 12 -2.13 3.31 42.17
CA GLY A 12 -2.66 4.30 41.22
C GLY A 12 -1.76 4.49 39.99
N MET A 13 -0.44 4.60 40.20
CA MET A 13 0.51 4.76 39.09
C MET A 13 0.57 3.53 38.17
N LYS A 14 0.49 2.32 38.73
CA LYS A 14 0.36 1.10 37.93
C LYS A 14 -0.94 1.08 37.12
N ALA A 15 -2.06 1.49 37.71
CA ALA A 15 -3.34 1.57 37.01
C ALA A 15 -3.30 2.59 35.84
N ILE A 16 -2.64 3.73 36.03
CA ILE A 16 -2.46 4.75 34.98
C ILE A 16 -1.60 4.21 33.84
N VAL A 17 -0.49 3.51 34.14
CA VAL A 17 0.38 2.90 33.11
C VAL A 17 -0.38 1.82 32.31
N TRP A 18 -1.19 1.00 32.97
CA TRP A 18 -2.02 0.00 32.27
C TRP A 18 -3.10 0.63 31.39
N MET A 19 -3.76 1.71 31.83
CA MET A 19 -4.71 2.44 30.98
C MET A 19 -4.04 3.09 29.77
N ALA A 20 -2.86 3.68 29.94
CA ALA A 20 -2.12 4.30 28.84
C ALA A 20 -1.70 3.26 27.78
N ALA A 21 -1.30 2.06 28.21
CA ALA A 21 -0.97 0.95 27.30
C ALA A 21 -2.21 0.44 26.53
N LEU A 22 -3.37 0.35 27.17
CA LEU A 22 -4.63 -0.03 26.53
C LEU A 22 -5.09 1.02 25.50
N LEU A 23 -5.01 2.30 25.84
CA LEU A 23 -5.36 3.39 24.92
C LEU A 23 -4.42 3.45 23.71
N GLY A 24 -3.12 3.24 23.90
CA GLY A 24 -2.15 3.15 22.81
C GLY A 24 -2.42 1.97 21.86
N GLY A 25 -2.80 0.80 22.39
CA GLY A 25 -3.17 -0.38 21.61
C GLY A 25 -4.45 -0.21 20.80
N VAL A 26 -5.48 0.43 21.37
CA VAL A 26 -6.78 0.68 20.70
C VAL A 26 -6.66 1.70 19.56
N CYS A 27 -5.88 2.78 19.76
CA CYS A 27 -5.64 3.77 18.71
C CYS A 27 -4.89 3.16 17.50
N GLY A 28 -3.89 2.31 17.75
CA GLY A 28 -3.14 1.62 16.69
C GLY A 28 -4.00 0.69 15.84
N ALA A 29 -4.87 -0.11 16.48
CA ALA A 29 -5.83 -0.97 15.78
C ALA A 29 -6.77 -0.14 14.89
N SER A 30 -7.34 0.95 15.41
CA SER A 30 -8.28 1.79 14.65
C SER A 30 -7.70 2.46 13.40
N ALA A 31 -6.40 2.80 13.41
CA ALA A 31 -5.76 3.47 12.28
C ALA A 31 -5.38 2.47 11.18
N ALA A 32 -4.89 1.28 11.57
CA ALA A 32 -4.61 0.18 10.65
C ALA A 32 -5.88 -0.31 9.96
N ASP A 33 -6.98 -0.45 10.71
CA ASP A 33 -8.29 -0.88 10.17
C ASP A 33 -8.80 0.12 9.12
N ARG A 34 -8.72 1.42 9.41
CA ARG A 34 -9.13 2.48 8.46
C ARG A 34 -8.28 2.52 7.19
N ALA A 35 -6.96 2.35 7.32
CA ALA A 35 -6.07 2.26 6.17
C ALA A 35 -6.42 1.05 5.31
N GLY A 36 -6.70 -0.10 5.94
CA GLY A 36 -7.16 -1.31 5.26
C GLY A 36 -8.46 -1.10 4.48
N ASP A 37 -9.46 -0.46 5.11
CA ASP A 37 -10.74 -0.16 4.46
C ASP A 37 -10.58 0.76 3.24
N LEU A 38 -9.72 1.76 3.33
CA LEU A 38 -9.44 2.67 2.22
C LEU A 38 -8.79 1.93 1.05
N LEU A 39 -7.75 1.13 1.31
CA LEU A 39 -7.05 0.34 0.28
C LEU A 39 -8.00 -0.66 -0.38
N ARG A 40 -8.89 -1.28 0.41
CA ARG A 40 -9.94 -2.16 -0.12
C ARG A 40 -10.89 -1.40 -1.04
N GLY A 41 -11.39 -0.24 -0.63
CA GLY A 41 -12.26 0.59 -1.47
C GLY A 41 -11.60 1.01 -2.78
N ILE A 42 -10.31 1.37 -2.74
CA ILE A 42 -9.53 1.69 -3.95
C ILE A 42 -9.41 0.45 -4.85
N SER A 43 -9.01 -0.69 -4.29
CA SER A 43 -8.86 -1.94 -5.03
C SER A 43 -10.19 -2.40 -5.67
N ASP A 44 -11.29 -2.31 -4.94
CA ASP A 44 -12.62 -2.68 -5.45
C ASP A 44 -13.07 -1.73 -6.56
N GLY A 45 -12.76 -0.42 -6.43
CA GLY A 45 -12.99 0.56 -7.49
C GLY A 45 -12.26 0.22 -8.78
N PHE A 46 -10.97 -0.14 -8.71
CA PHE A 46 -10.20 -0.58 -9.88
C PHE A 46 -10.76 -1.86 -10.51
N ARG A 47 -11.15 -2.85 -9.69
CA ARG A 47 -11.75 -4.11 -10.19
C ARG A 47 -13.11 -3.93 -10.84
N ALA A 48 -13.89 -2.93 -10.42
CA ALA A 48 -15.19 -2.64 -11.00
C ALA A 48 -15.09 -1.98 -12.40
N MET A 49 -13.95 -1.36 -12.73
CA MET A 49 -13.72 -0.76 -14.04
C MET A 49 -13.43 -1.84 -15.09
N LYS A 50 -14.16 -1.81 -16.22
CA LYS A 50 -13.96 -2.77 -17.32
C LYS A 50 -12.64 -2.56 -18.07
N SER A 51 -12.24 -1.30 -18.22
CA SER A 51 -10.98 -0.89 -18.83
C SER A 51 -10.56 0.43 -18.19
N TYR A 52 -9.27 0.60 -17.95
CA TYR A 52 -8.71 1.86 -17.46
C TYR A 52 -7.26 2.03 -17.91
N ALA A 53 -6.84 3.28 -18.04
CA ALA A 53 -5.48 3.66 -18.40
C ALA A 53 -4.92 4.65 -17.37
N VAL A 54 -3.64 4.49 -17.04
CA VAL A 54 -2.93 5.36 -16.11
C VAL A 54 -1.65 5.83 -16.77
N ARG A 55 -1.37 7.13 -16.66
CA ARG A 55 -0.06 7.72 -16.96
C ARG A 55 0.61 8.09 -15.66
N PHE A 56 1.89 7.78 -15.55
CA PHE A 56 2.66 7.99 -14.34
C PHE A 56 4.08 8.45 -14.65
N GLU A 57 4.78 8.93 -13.63
CA GLU A 57 6.21 9.22 -13.68
C GLU A 57 6.89 8.50 -12.52
N VAL A 58 8.02 7.86 -12.82
CA VAL A 58 8.93 7.30 -11.82
C VAL A 58 10.12 8.24 -11.73
N ALA A 59 10.34 8.80 -10.55
CA ALA A 59 11.46 9.70 -10.28
C ALA A 59 12.23 9.22 -9.04
N THR A 60 13.55 9.12 -9.18
CA THR A 60 14.53 8.97 -8.11
C THR A 60 15.52 10.15 -8.18
N ALA A 61 16.55 10.17 -7.34
CA ALA A 61 17.56 11.23 -7.37
C ALA A 61 18.26 11.34 -8.74
N ASP A 62 18.52 10.20 -9.39
CA ASP A 62 19.35 10.13 -10.61
C ASP A 62 18.58 9.61 -11.84
N TYR A 63 17.30 9.30 -11.69
CA TYR A 63 16.48 8.71 -12.75
C TYR A 63 15.11 9.36 -12.79
N ARG A 64 14.63 9.70 -13.99
CA ARG A 64 13.26 10.12 -14.22
C ARG A 64 12.77 9.49 -15.53
N SER A 65 11.64 8.82 -15.48
CA SER A 65 10.99 8.26 -16.67
C SER A 65 9.48 8.30 -16.53
N SER A 66 8.81 8.65 -17.63
CA SER A 66 7.36 8.55 -17.74
C SER A 66 6.99 7.15 -18.20
N GLY A 67 5.87 6.65 -17.68
CA GLY A 67 5.28 5.40 -18.11
C GLY A 67 3.78 5.49 -18.25
N SER A 68 3.21 4.47 -18.87
CA SER A 68 1.78 4.30 -18.89
C SER A 68 1.43 2.83 -18.78
N TYR A 69 0.23 2.55 -18.29
CA TYR A 69 -0.31 1.20 -18.37
C TYR A 69 -1.81 1.24 -18.66
N VAL A 70 -2.27 0.23 -19.38
CA VAL A 70 -3.68 0.02 -19.71
C VAL A 70 -4.07 -1.36 -19.20
N VAL A 71 -5.24 -1.47 -18.59
CA VAL A 71 -5.82 -2.74 -18.14
C VAL A 71 -7.17 -2.90 -18.79
N GLU A 72 -7.41 -4.05 -19.41
CA GLU A 72 -8.69 -4.44 -20.01
C GLU A 72 -9.05 -5.86 -19.60
N GLY A 73 -10.01 -5.99 -18.68
CA GLY A 73 -10.33 -7.28 -18.07
C GLY A 73 -9.12 -7.92 -17.38
N GLU A 74 -8.67 -9.06 -17.88
CA GLU A 74 -7.47 -9.77 -17.37
C GLU A 74 -6.18 -9.39 -18.12
N ALA A 75 -6.29 -8.67 -19.24
CA ALA A 75 -5.16 -8.25 -20.05
C ALA A 75 -4.62 -6.88 -19.59
N TYR A 76 -3.33 -6.64 -19.80
CA TYR A 76 -2.73 -5.34 -19.55
C TYR A 76 -1.53 -5.08 -20.46
N SER A 77 -1.24 -3.79 -20.71
CA SER A 77 0.03 -3.33 -21.28
C SER A 77 0.69 -2.32 -20.33
N LEU A 78 2.02 -2.29 -20.29
CA LEU A 78 2.81 -1.35 -19.50
C LEU A 78 4.03 -0.91 -20.29
N GLU A 79 4.24 0.40 -20.35
CA GLU A 79 5.39 1.04 -20.98
C GLU A 79 6.13 1.86 -19.94
N LEU A 80 7.45 1.77 -19.92
CA LEU A 80 8.33 2.60 -19.10
C LEU A 80 9.68 2.82 -19.81
N GLY A 81 9.90 4.03 -20.30
CA GLY A 81 11.05 4.31 -21.17
C GLY A 81 10.99 3.45 -22.43
N ASP A 82 12.06 2.69 -22.72
CA ASP A 82 12.13 1.78 -23.88
C ASP A 82 11.61 0.35 -23.57
N ALA A 83 11.24 0.08 -22.31
CA ALA A 83 10.73 -1.21 -21.88
C ALA A 83 9.22 -1.28 -22.04
N GLU A 84 8.73 -2.36 -22.63
CA GLU A 84 7.31 -2.63 -22.83
C GLU A 84 6.96 -4.05 -22.37
N VAL A 85 5.83 -4.19 -21.72
CA VAL A 85 5.29 -5.47 -21.21
C VAL A 85 3.83 -5.57 -21.60
N PHE A 86 3.41 -6.74 -22.05
CA PHE A 86 2.01 -7.05 -22.33
C PHE A 86 1.61 -8.35 -21.63
N CYS A 87 0.33 -8.48 -21.25
CA CYS A 87 -0.26 -9.71 -20.77
C CYS A 87 -1.63 -9.87 -21.41
N ASP A 88 -1.93 -11.05 -21.95
CA ASP A 88 -3.23 -11.38 -22.55
C ASP A 88 -4.24 -11.96 -21.55
N GLY A 89 -3.90 -11.95 -20.26
CA GLY A 89 -4.64 -12.60 -19.16
C GLY A 89 -4.16 -14.01 -18.85
N LYS A 90 -3.26 -14.59 -19.66
CA LYS A 90 -2.70 -15.93 -19.43
C LYS A 90 -1.18 -15.92 -19.45
N VAL A 91 -0.60 -15.25 -20.42
CA VAL A 91 0.85 -15.17 -20.65
C VAL A 91 1.27 -13.72 -20.59
N ARG A 92 2.40 -13.49 -19.92
CA ARG A 92 3.09 -12.20 -19.87
C ARG A 92 4.24 -12.23 -20.89
N TYR A 93 4.35 -11.16 -21.66
CA TYR A 93 5.33 -10.95 -22.70
C TYR A 93 6.15 -9.71 -22.34
N GLU A 94 7.46 -9.81 -22.36
CA GLU A 94 8.38 -8.68 -22.27
C GLU A 94 8.94 -8.38 -23.66
N VAL A 95 8.84 -7.13 -24.08
CA VAL A 95 9.26 -6.68 -25.40
C VAL A 95 10.54 -5.86 -25.27
N ASP A 96 11.63 -6.35 -25.87
CA ASP A 96 12.85 -5.59 -26.08
C ASP A 96 12.81 -4.99 -27.49
N ASN A 97 12.38 -3.72 -27.56
CA ASN A 97 12.28 -3.00 -28.82
C ASN A 97 13.64 -2.75 -29.50
N GLY A 98 14.74 -2.75 -28.75
CA GLY A 98 16.09 -2.61 -29.28
C GLY A 98 16.57 -3.87 -30.01
N ARG A 99 16.23 -5.04 -29.47
CA ARG A 99 16.60 -6.35 -30.05
C ARG A 99 15.54 -6.94 -30.98
N ARG A 100 14.32 -6.40 -30.96
CA ARG A 100 13.13 -6.95 -31.63
C ARG A 100 12.80 -8.37 -31.12
N GLU A 101 12.95 -8.57 -29.81
CA GLU A 101 12.73 -9.85 -29.14
C GLU A 101 11.50 -9.76 -28.23
N VAL A 102 10.80 -10.89 -28.08
CA VAL A 102 9.69 -11.08 -27.16
C VAL A 102 9.99 -12.29 -26.30
N THR A 103 9.94 -12.14 -24.97
CA THR A 103 10.20 -13.21 -23.99
C THR A 103 8.99 -13.44 -23.09
#